data_AF-D8LBG5-F1
#
_entry.id   AF-D8LBG5-F1
#
_cell.length_a   1.000
_cell.length_b   1.000
_cell.length_c   1.000
_cell.angle_alpha   90.00
_cell.angle_beta   90.00
_cell.angle_gamma   90.00
#
_symmetry.space_group_name_H-M   'P 1'
#
loop_
_entity.id
_entity.type
_entity.pdbx_description
1 polymer ?
#
loop_
_entity_poly.entity_id
_entity_poly.type
_entity_poly.pdbx_seq_one_letter_code
_entity_poly.pdbx_strand_id
1 'polypeptide(L)'
;MVAEEEADAPTEMGASFESSADPVSTGGVCVAKSGLSPDFSMITDPWDRGVLFSVKVDEVLHDIRSKFQRVQVLETPAMGRMLVLDNALQCAERDEAGYHEYITHTALCRKGAAAGSGKRALIIGGGDGGAAREILRHDDVANVDLVDIDAEVMAASKKFIPGIWRHPTSSEDKYVPLDSDSRLTVRAEDGLAFLLDDSREGYDIIVVDASDPVGPGAALYSDEFYASLRRRLKPKGAVAVQGGSFWYLPLVFRTVFHGLKKAFPEVRALQCFTAIYPGGLWNIQLATLGDDPQDVDLEKANKLCNSHKLAFYSPQGHHAAFALPPVALQELAKPRPKLSETQADLESIMAYGEENEDTKGTPAHICDSCWEPDVRRSLSRLVSGATDKDVPLAAFDADGTLWDGDSAEIFLEWMDTSNRWSQHEDFVARYYALLASGDKKGAYGLVAQLFDGMLVSEISKLCEECFQENVEDLVISEMAELVQDLRARGWRVIIVTASPTWIVEPGARRLGLGPEDVLGIEVEVSQGKATSALRHPLPVQEGKVEALQMAFNSTRPTLAVGNSLDDGAMLGYARGFALVSNPNSAELESLARDSGWGIHRLEVESATLEVA
;
A
#
# COMPACT_ATOMS: atom_id res chain seq x y z
N MET A 1 -18.84 -48.82 32.26
CA MET A 1 -19.54 -49.73 31.32
C MET A 1 -20.13 -48.80 30.28
N VAL A 2 -19.58 -48.62 29.08
CA VAL A 2 -19.00 -49.52 28.04
C VAL A 2 -18.16 -48.59 27.13
N ALA A 3 -17.12 -48.92 26.38
CA ALA A 3 -16.04 -49.92 26.35
C ALA A 3 -14.98 -49.33 25.37
N GLU A 4 -13.70 -49.63 25.56
CA GLU A 4 -12.62 -49.34 24.60
C GLU A 4 -12.74 -50.27 23.39
N GLU A 5 -12.41 -49.77 22.20
CA GLU A 5 -11.96 -50.62 21.09
C GLU A 5 -10.90 -49.88 20.25
N GLU A 6 -9.70 -50.45 20.25
CA GLU A 6 -8.54 -50.08 19.42
C GLU A 6 -8.64 -50.71 18.02
N ALA A 7 -8.13 -49.93 17.06
CA ALA A 7 -7.35 -50.31 15.87
C ALA A 7 -7.89 -51.36 14.87
N ASP A 8 -8.01 -50.91 13.62
CA ASP A 8 -7.48 -51.68 12.47
C ASP A 8 -7.08 -50.73 11.34
N ALA A 9 -5.86 -50.89 10.84
CA ALA A 9 -5.29 -50.13 9.71
C ALA A 9 -5.35 -50.99 8.44
N PRO A 10 -5.67 -50.42 7.26
CA PRO A 10 -5.39 -51.09 6.00
C PRO A 10 -4.24 -50.41 5.22
N THR A 11 -3.16 -51.18 5.09
CA THR A 11 -2.28 -51.42 3.93
C THR A 11 -2.32 -50.49 2.71
N GLU A 12 -1.12 -50.02 2.36
CA GLU A 12 -0.72 -49.45 1.07
C GLU A 12 -1.11 -50.36 -0.12
N MET A 13 -1.71 -49.74 -1.15
CA MET A 13 -1.58 -50.21 -2.53
C MET A 13 -1.24 -49.03 -3.43
N GLY A 14 -0.03 -49.09 -3.99
CA GLY A 14 0.42 -48.18 -5.03
C GLY A 14 -0.38 -48.37 -6.32
N ALA A 15 -0.79 -47.26 -6.92
CA ALA A 15 -1.21 -47.20 -8.30
C ALA A 15 -0.66 -45.91 -8.90
N SER A 16 0.34 -46.06 -9.76
CA SER A 16 0.85 -45.06 -10.69
C SER A 16 -0.27 -44.63 -11.65
N PHE A 17 -0.55 -43.34 -11.74
CA PHE A 17 -1.30 -42.77 -12.86
C PHE A 17 -0.46 -41.68 -13.52
N GLU A 18 -0.15 -41.93 -14.79
CA GLU A 18 0.56 -41.04 -15.70
C GLU A 18 -0.30 -39.80 -16.01
N SER A 19 0.34 -38.63 -15.99
CA SER A 19 -0.26 -37.34 -16.28
C SER A 19 -0.33 -37.08 -17.79
N SER A 20 -1.51 -36.79 -18.32
CA SER A 20 -1.66 -36.16 -19.62
C SER A 20 -2.88 -35.23 -19.63
N ALA A 21 -2.65 -33.93 -19.43
CA ALA A 21 -3.42 -32.81 -20.00
C ALA A 21 -2.79 -31.49 -19.53
N ASP A 22 -2.51 -30.61 -20.48
CA ASP A 22 -1.86 -29.31 -20.29
C ASP A 22 -2.68 -28.35 -19.39
N PRO A 23 -2.05 -27.57 -18.51
CA PRO A 23 -2.74 -26.55 -17.73
C PRO A 23 -2.98 -25.28 -18.56
N VAL A 24 -4.22 -24.80 -18.53
CA VAL A 24 -4.61 -23.45 -18.95
C VAL A 24 -4.16 -22.47 -17.86
N SER A 25 -3.50 -21.38 -18.27
CA SER A 25 -2.94 -20.34 -17.43
C SER A 25 -4.01 -19.51 -16.70
N THR A 26 -3.90 -19.43 -15.38
CA THR A 26 -4.47 -18.33 -14.58
C THR A 26 -3.44 -17.99 -13.49
N GLY A 27 -2.97 -16.75 -13.51
CA GLY A 27 -1.94 -16.25 -12.60
C GLY A 27 -2.44 -16.03 -11.18
N GLY A 28 -1.47 -15.90 -10.27
CA GLY A 28 -1.67 -15.42 -8.90
C GLY A 28 -1.79 -16.51 -7.85
N VAL A 29 -0.66 -16.84 -7.20
CA VAL A 29 -0.46 -16.93 -5.73
C VAL A 29 0.55 -17.97 -5.30
N CYS A 30 1.34 -17.61 -4.30
CA CYS A 30 2.04 -18.58 -3.47
C CYS A 30 2.07 -18.13 -2.00
N VAL A 31 1.58 -18.99 -1.10
CA VAL A 31 2.03 -19.05 0.29
C VAL A 31 2.77 -20.38 0.47
N ALA A 32 3.96 -20.34 1.08
CA ALA A 32 4.90 -21.46 1.06
C ALA A 32 4.47 -22.68 1.91
N LYS A 33 4.76 -23.83 1.30
CA LYS A 33 4.67 -25.24 1.72
C LYS A 33 4.78 -25.53 3.22
N SER A 34 3.63 -25.82 3.84
CA SER A 34 3.41 -27.12 4.46
C SER A 34 1.91 -27.50 4.45
N GLY A 35 1.57 -28.56 3.71
CA GLY A 35 0.30 -29.29 3.88
C GLY A 35 -0.92 -28.95 3.01
N LEU A 36 -0.91 -27.98 2.08
CA LEU A 36 -2.10 -27.60 1.30
C LEU A 36 -1.81 -27.34 -0.20
N SER A 37 -2.79 -27.67 -1.04
CA SER A 37 -2.76 -27.72 -2.52
C SER A 37 -2.23 -26.44 -3.20
N PRO A 38 -1.51 -26.55 -4.34
CA PRO A 38 -0.91 -25.41 -5.05
C PRO A 38 -1.87 -24.53 -5.88
N ASP A 39 -3.20 -24.67 -5.77
CA ASP A 39 -4.14 -24.18 -6.78
C ASP A 39 -5.00 -22.97 -6.37
N PHE A 40 -4.63 -22.20 -5.34
CA PHE A 40 -5.51 -21.16 -4.79
C PHE A 40 -4.85 -19.81 -4.59
N SER A 41 -5.57 -18.75 -4.95
CA SER A 41 -5.23 -17.38 -4.61
C SER A 41 -5.50 -17.07 -3.14
N MET A 42 -4.67 -16.25 -2.49
CA MET A 42 -4.66 -15.95 -1.07
C MET A 42 -4.30 -14.48 -0.86
N ILE A 43 -5.02 -13.81 0.04
CA ILE A 43 -4.58 -12.55 0.66
C ILE A 43 -3.97 -12.87 2.02
N THR A 44 -2.88 -12.22 2.40
CA THR A 44 -2.19 -12.45 3.67
C THR A 44 -1.97 -11.15 4.41
N ASP A 45 -2.41 -11.13 5.67
CA ASP A 45 -2.29 -10.00 6.59
C ASP A 45 -1.35 -10.38 7.75
N PRO A 46 -0.24 -9.64 7.95
CA PRO A 46 0.66 -9.84 9.08
C PRO A 46 0.05 -9.31 10.37
N TRP A 47 -0.32 -10.20 11.28
CA TRP A 47 -0.84 -9.83 12.59
C TRP A 47 0.25 -9.46 13.60
N ASP A 48 1.44 -10.05 13.46
CA ASP A 48 2.67 -9.72 14.20
C ASP A 48 3.87 -10.28 13.40
N ARG A 49 5.09 -9.91 13.80
CA ARG A 49 6.33 -10.49 13.28
C ARG A 49 6.32 -12.00 13.48
N GLY A 50 6.20 -12.75 12.39
CA GLY A 50 6.14 -14.22 12.39
C GLY A 50 4.75 -14.81 12.54
N VAL A 51 3.69 -13.99 12.57
CA VAL A 51 2.29 -14.44 12.64
C VAL A 51 1.51 -13.83 11.49
N LEU A 52 1.07 -14.68 10.56
CA LEU A 52 0.33 -14.30 9.37
C LEU A 52 -1.06 -14.92 9.40
N PHE A 53 -2.03 -14.20 8.86
CA PHE A 53 -3.36 -14.72 8.60
C PHE A 53 -3.65 -14.64 7.11
N SER A 54 -4.00 -15.78 6.51
CA SER A 54 -4.25 -15.84 5.07
C SER A 54 -5.66 -16.32 4.80
N VAL A 55 -6.35 -15.64 3.86
CA VAL A 55 -7.68 -16.01 3.39
C VAL A 55 -7.61 -16.33 1.92
N LYS A 56 -8.24 -17.44 1.52
CA LYS A 56 -8.37 -17.79 0.10
C LYS A 56 -9.21 -16.74 -0.63
N VAL A 57 -8.77 -16.36 -1.81
CA VAL A 57 -9.43 -15.42 -2.73
C VAL A 57 -9.90 -16.20 -3.96
N ASP A 58 -11.17 -16.01 -4.33
CA ASP A 58 -11.72 -16.55 -5.57
C ASP A 58 -11.63 -15.52 -6.70
N GLU A 59 -11.84 -14.23 -6.41
CA GLU A 59 -11.79 -13.14 -7.39
C GLU A 59 -11.37 -11.80 -6.76
N VAL A 60 -10.64 -10.97 -7.51
CA VAL A 60 -10.39 -9.55 -7.18
C VAL A 60 -11.44 -8.70 -7.89
N LEU A 61 -12.41 -8.16 -7.15
CA LEU A 61 -13.53 -7.39 -7.70
C LEU A 61 -13.17 -5.92 -7.97
N HIS A 62 -12.20 -5.41 -7.21
CA HIS A 62 -11.72 -4.04 -7.28
C HIS A 62 -10.29 -3.97 -6.72
N ASP A 63 -9.42 -3.20 -7.37
CA ASP A 63 -8.05 -2.96 -6.95
C ASP A 63 -7.57 -1.63 -7.54
N ILE A 64 -7.58 -0.58 -6.74
CA ILE A 64 -7.22 0.78 -7.16
C ILE A 64 -6.33 1.40 -6.10
N ARG A 65 -5.28 2.11 -6.52
CA ARG A 65 -4.51 2.98 -5.63
C ARG A 65 -5.11 4.38 -5.63
N SER A 66 -5.69 4.77 -4.50
CA SER A 66 -6.20 6.14 -4.28
C SER A 66 -5.05 7.08 -3.91
N LYS A 67 -5.37 8.36 -3.69
CA LYS A 67 -4.43 9.34 -3.12
C LYS A 67 -3.89 8.93 -1.74
N PHE A 68 -4.60 8.05 -1.02
CA PHE A 68 -4.34 7.75 0.37
C PHE A 68 -3.74 6.36 0.58
N GLN A 69 -4.24 5.36 -0.14
CA GLN A 69 -3.92 3.95 0.08
C GLN A 69 -4.36 3.09 -1.12
N ARG A 70 -3.90 1.84 -1.18
CA ARG A 70 -4.47 0.83 -2.08
C ARG A 70 -5.79 0.34 -1.52
N VAL A 71 -6.83 0.35 -2.34
CA VAL A 71 -8.20 -0.07 -2.02
C VAL A 71 -8.54 -1.31 -2.82
N GLN A 72 -8.75 -2.42 -2.13
CA GLN A 72 -9.10 -3.71 -2.73
C GLN A 72 -10.43 -4.24 -2.21
N VAL A 73 -11.22 -4.84 -3.10
CA VAL A 73 -12.37 -5.65 -2.72
C VAL A 73 -12.22 -7.04 -3.30
N LEU A 74 -12.22 -8.03 -2.42
CA LEU A 74 -11.96 -9.44 -2.75
C LEU A 74 -13.23 -10.27 -2.54
N GLU A 75 -13.51 -11.20 -3.44
CA GLU A 75 -14.49 -12.27 -3.23
C GLU A 75 -13.78 -13.47 -2.62
N THR A 76 -14.30 -13.99 -1.51
CA THR A 76 -13.69 -15.12 -0.79
C THR A 76 -14.71 -16.22 -0.53
N PRO A 77 -14.34 -17.50 -0.64
CA PRO A 77 -15.28 -18.61 -0.51
C PRO A 77 -15.81 -18.76 0.92
N ALA A 78 -15.00 -18.36 1.91
CA ALA A 78 -15.33 -18.53 3.32
C ALA A 78 -15.90 -17.26 3.95
N MET A 79 -15.39 -16.07 3.62
CA MET A 79 -15.73 -14.83 4.33
C MET A 79 -16.69 -13.92 3.56
N GLY A 80 -17.06 -14.30 2.32
CA GLY A 80 -17.82 -13.44 1.41
C GLY A 80 -16.93 -12.32 0.87
N ARG A 81 -17.54 -11.17 0.56
CA ARG A 81 -16.78 -10.02 0.08
C ARG A 81 -16.04 -9.32 1.20
N MET A 82 -14.79 -8.94 0.91
CA MET A 82 -13.84 -8.42 1.89
C MET A 82 -13.20 -7.13 1.38
N LEU A 83 -13.19 -6.09 2.23
CA LEU A 83 -12.41 -4.88 2.01
C LEU A 83 -11.00 -5.05 2.55
N VAL A 84 -10.01 -4.70 1.75
CA VAL A 84 -8.59 -4.73 2.11
C VAL A 84 -7.97 -3.38 1.75
N LEU A 85 -7.24 -2.78 2.68
CA LEU A 85 -6.56 -1.48 2.52
C LEU A 85 -5.07 -1.66 2.83
N ASP A 86 -4.20 -1.29 1.89
CA ASP A 86 -2.74 -1.50 2.00
C ASP A 86 -2.38 -2.90 2.54
N ASN A 87 -3.02 -3.94 1.98
CA ASN A 87 -2.89 -5.35 2.36
C ASN A 87 -3.41 -5.74 3.76
N ALA A 88 -3.89 -4.79 4.57
CA ALA A 88 -4.54 -5.07 5.86
C ALA A 88 -6.03 -5.36 5.67
N LEU A 89 -6.53 -6.43 6.30
CA LEU A 89 -7.95 -6.79 6.20
C LEU A 89 -8.79 -5.82 7.04
N GLN A 90 -9.80 -5.19 6.43
CA GLN A 90 -10.65 -4.22 7.11
C GLN A 90 -11.99 -4.80 7.52
N CYS A 91 -12.74 -5.41 6.60
CA CYS A 91 -14.02 -6.02 6.95
C CYS A 91 -14.39 -7.12 5.96
N ALA A 92 -15.18 -8.08 6.41
CA ALA A 92 -15.77 -9.08 5.54
C ALA A 92 -17.25 -9.30 5.88
N GLU A 93 -18.07 -9.54 4.85
CA GLU A 93 -19.53 -9.66 4.99
C GLU A 93 -19.96 -10.72 6.03
N ARG A 94 -19.16 -11.76 6.22
CA ARG A 94 -19.50 -12.88 7.13
C ARG A 94 -19.36 -12.55 8.61
N ASP A 95 -18.41 -11.71 9.02
CA ASP A 95 -18.03 -11.56 10.43
C ASP A 95 -18.01 -10.11 10.96
N GLU A 96 -18.12 -9.11 10.08
CA GLU A 96 -18.11 -7.68 10.42
C GLU A 96 -19.11 -7.28 11.53
N ALA A 97 -20.23 -7.99 11.66
CA ALA A 97 -21.25 -7.71 12.67
C ALA A 97 -20.69 -7.82 14.09
N GLY A 98 -19.68 -8.66 14.32
CA GLY A 98 -19.00 -8.79 15.60
C GLY A 98 -18.27 -7.52 16.02
N TYR A 99 -17.81 -6.74 15.04
CA TYR A 99 -17.18 -5.44 15.26
C TYR A 99 -18.23 -4.31 15.27
N HIS A 100 -19.01 -4.15 14.20
CA HIS A 100 -19.89 -3.00 14.02
C HIS A 100 -21.03 -2.92 15.04
N GLU A 101 -21.61 -4.06 15.45
CA GLU A 101 -22.64 -4.06 16.49
C GLU A 101 -22.05 -3.61 17.83
N TYR A 102 -20.84 -4.05 18.19
CA TYR A 102 -20.22 -3.68 19.46
C TYR A 102 -19.73 -2.22 19.47
N ILE A 103 -19.06 -1.74 18.43
CA ILE A 103 -18.53 -0.36 18.42
C ILE A 103 -19.65 0.69 18.47
N THR A 104 -20.82 0.37 17.93
CA THR A 104 -21.96 1.29 17.90
C THR A 104 -22.92 1.10 19.08
N HIS A 105 -23.41 -0.12 19.32
CA HIS A 105 -24.52 -0.35 20.24
C HIS A 105 -24.08 -0.22 21.69
N THR A 106 -22.83 -0.52 22.04
CA THR A 106 -22.34 -0.29 23.41
C THR A 106 -22.39 1.19 23.79
N ALA A 107 -22.04 2.09 22.86
CA ALA A 107 -22.13 3.54 23.07
C ALA A 107 -23.57 4.06 23.11
N LEU A 108 -24.46 3.49 22.29
CA LEU A 108 -25.84 3.93 22.13
C LEU A 108 -26.82 3.37 23.16
N CYS A 109 -26.54 2.20 23.72
CA CYS A 109 -27.38 1.49 24.70
C CYS A 109 -26.89 1.62 26.14
N ARG A 110 -25.88 2.44 26.43
CA ARG A 110 -25.50 2.73 27.82
C ARG A 110 -26.61 3.47 28.58
N LYS A 111 -26.70 3.22 29.87
CA LYS A 111 -27.70 3.77 30.80
C LYS A 111 -27.61 5.29 30.95
N GLY A 112 -26.41 5.85 30.86
CA GLY A 112 -26.21 7.29 30.95
C GLY A 112 -26.49 8.05 29.64
N ALA A 113 -26.83 7.36 28.55
CA ALA A 113 -27.16 8.01 27.28
C ALA A 113 -28.35 8.96 27.44
N ALA A 114 -28.34 10.06 26.68
CA ALA A 114 -29.46 10.98 26.67
C ALA A 114 -30.78 10.25 26.34
N ALA A 115 -31.84 10.49 27.12
CA ALA A 115 -33.17 9.97 26.82
C ALA A 115 -33.86 10.82 25.74
N GLY A 116 -34.75 10.21 24.96
CA GLY A 116 -35.51 10.89 23.91
C GLY A 116 -34.89 10.79 22.51
N SER A 117 -35.59 11.34 21.52
CA SER A 117 -35.25 11.34 20.10
C SER A 117 -34.44 12.58 19.67
N GLY A 118 -33.83 12.54 18.49
CA GLY A 118 -33.12 13.68 17.90
C GLY A 118 -31.61 13.64 18.09
N LYS A 119 -31.04 12.47 18.35
CA LYS A 119 -29.60 12.30 18.57
C LYS A 119 -28.84 12.53 17.27
N ARG A 120 -27.67 13.15 17.39
CA ARG A 120 -26.71 13.33 16.29
C ARG A 120 -25.53 12.37 16.49
N ALA A 121 -25.19 11.62 15.46
CA ALA A 121 -24.03 10.75 15.42
C ALA A 121 -23.01 11.26 14.40
N LEU A 122 -21.73 11.11 14.74
CA LEU A 122 -20.60 11.31 13.85
C LEU A 122 -19.82 10.00 13.75
N ILE A 123 -19.42 9.64 12.54
CA ILE A 123 -18.48 8.56 12.27
C ILE A 123 -17.27 9.20 11.57
N ILE A 124 -16.08 8.95 12.09
CA ILE A 124 -14.80 9.33 11.48
C ILE A 124 -14.13 8.05 10.99
N GLY A 125 -13.83 7.98 9.70
CA GLY A 125 -13.55 6.72 9.00
C GLY A 125 -14.86 5.97 8.69
N GLY A 126 -14.82 4.65 8.70
CA GLY A 126 -15.99 3.78 8.51
C GLY A 126 -16.57 3.83 7.10
N GLY A 127 -15.74 4.12 6.09
CA GLY A 127 -16.13 4.16 4.68
C GLY A 127 -16.70 2.85 4.11
N ASP A 128 -16.60 1.73 4.84
CA ASP A 128 -17.28 0.47 4.57
C ASP A 128 -18.79 0.49 4.91
N GLY A 129 -19.22 1.45 5.74
CA GLY A 129 -20.62 1.74 6.07
C GLY A 129 -21.22 0.89 7.19
N GLY A 130 -20.49 -0.06 7.77
CA GLY A 130 -20.98 -0.96 8.81
C GLY A 130 -21.43 -0.20 10.06
N ALA A 131 -20.59 0.71 10.57
CA ALA A 131 -20.97 1.56 11.71
C ALA A 131 -22.21 2.43 11.42
N ALA A 132 -22.30 3.01 10.22
CA ALA A 132 -23.44 3.82 9.81
C ALA A 132 -24.73 3.00 9.77
N ARG A 133 -24.69 1.80 9.18
CA ARG A 133 -25.82 0.85 9.19
C ARG A 133 -26.27 0.58 10.62
N GLU A 134 -25.35 0.24 11.52
CA GLU A 134 -25.71 -0.13 12.89
C GLU A 134 -26.26 1.05 13.70
N ILE A 135 -25.77 2.28 13.47
CA ILE A 135 -26.33 3.49 14.09
C ILE A 135 -27.75 3.76 13.57
N LEU A 136 -28.03 3.55 12.28
CA LEU A 136 -29.35 3.80 11.69
C LEU A 136 -30.45 2.84 12.20
N ARG A 137 -30.10 1.74 12.89
CA ARG A 137 -31.07 0.90 13.63
C ARG A 137 -31.69 1.60 14.83
N HIS A 138 -31.10 2.70 15.31
CA HIS A 138 -31.59 3.42 16.47
C HIS A 138 -32.59 4.50 16.05
N ASP A 139 -33.89 4.26 16.30
CA ASP A 139 -34.98 5.19 15.96
C ASP A 139 -34.84 6.59 16.61
N ASP A 140 -34.06 6.69 17.70
CA ASP A 140 -33.82 7.93 18.42
C ASP A 140 -32.69 8.79 17.81
N VAL A 141 -31.98 8.27 16.80
CA VAL A 141 -30.98 9.00 15.99
C VAL A 141 -31.66 9.67 14.80
N ALA A 142 -31.43 10.98 14.69
CA ALA A 142 -32.01 11.82 13.64
C ALA A 142 -31.02 12.27 12.56
N ASN A 143 -29.72 12.29 12.87
CA ASN A 143 -28.67 12.66 11.91
C ASN A 143 -27.43 11.82 12.14
N VAL A 144 -26.82 11.32 11.06
CA VAL A 144 -25.55 10.60 11.03
C VAL A 144 -24.68 11.29 10.00
N ASP A 145 -23.56 11.87 10.43
CA ASP A 145 -22.50 12.30 9.54
C ASP A 145 -21.47 11.16 9.43
N LEU A 146 -21.24 10.63 8.24
CA LEU A 146 -20.15 9.71 7.93
C LEU A 146 -19.06 10.49 7.21
N VAL A 147 -17.89 10.61 7.86
CA VAL A 147 -16.75 11.40 7.38
C VAL A 147 -15.56 10.48 7.18
N ASP A 148 -15.25 10.19 5.92
CA ASP A 148 -14.07 9.42 5.54
C ASP A 148 -13.19 10.29 4.63
N ILE A 149 -11.87 10.15 4.76
CA ILE A 149 -10.92 10.93 3.95
C ILE A 149 -10.86 10.39 2.52
N ASP A 150 -11.11 9.10 2.33
CA ASP A 150 -10.91 8.40 1.07
C ASP A 150 -12.25 8.13 0.37
N ALA A 151 -12.53 8.94 -0.66
CA ALA A 151 -13.72 8.77 -1.49
C ALA A 151 -13.77 7.42 -2.22
N GLU A 152 -12.61 6.82 -2.51
CA GLU A 152 -12.54 5.54 -3.20
C GLU A 152 -12.99 4.40 -2.28
N VAL A 153 -12.60 4.42 -1.00
CA VAL A 153 -13.07 3.43 -0.01
C VAL A 153 -14.60 3.40 0.06
N MET A 154 -15.23 4.58 0.12
CA MET A 154 -16.69 4.69 0.14
C MET A 154 -17.33 4.23 -1.18
N ALA A 155 -16.75 4.61 -2.32
CA ALA A 155 -17.26 4.23 -3.63
C ALA A 155 -17.17 2.71 -3.87
N ALA A 156 -16.02 2.11 -3.54
CA ALA A 156 -15.76 0.69 -3.65
C ALA A 156 -16.67 -0.11 -2.72
N SER A 157 -16.78 0.29 -1.44
CA SER A 157 -17.65 -0.38 -0.46
C SER A 157 -19.11 -0.35 -0.89
N LYS A 158 -19.60 0.81 -1.34
CA LYS A 158 -20.97 0.97 -1.86
C LYS A 158 -21.27 0.07 -3.06
N LYS A 159 -20.31 -0.06 -3.98
CA LYS A 159 -20.49 -0.80 -5.23
C LYS A 159 -20.31 -2.31 -5.04
N PHE A 160 -19.29 -2.70 -4.30
CA PHE A 160 -18.83 -4.08 -4.25
C PHE A 160 -19.17 -4.79 -2.94
N ILE A 161 -19.53 -4.11 -1.86
CA ILE A 161 -19.84 -4.75 -0.57
C ILE A 161 -21.28 -4.42 -0.12
N PRO A 162 -22.31 -4.78 -0.93
CA PRO A 162 -23.70 -4.47 -0.61
C PRO A 162 -24.21 -5.22 0.63
N GLY A 163 -23.52 -6.27 1.10
CA GLY A 163 -23.80 -6.88 2.39
C GLY A 163 -23.52 -5.95 3.57
N ILE A 164 -22.56 -5.04 3.45
CA ILE A 164 -22.28 -4.07 4.51
C ILE A 164 -22.98 -2.74 4.23
N TRP A 165 -22.81 -2.20 3.01
CA TRP A 165 -23.35 -0.90 2.57
C TRP A 165 -24.85 -0.94 2.26
N ARG A 166 -25.66 -1.45 3.18
CA ARG A 166 -27.12 -1.57 3.05
C ARG A 166 -27.84 -0.91 4.20
N HIS A 167 -29.02 -0.39 3.93
CA HIS A 167 -29.91 0.13 4.95
C HIS A 167 -30.36 -0.98 5.92
N PRO A 168 -30.58 -0.71 7.23
CA PRO A 168 -30.96 -1.73 8.21
C PRO A 168 -32.30 -2.43 7.97
N THR A 169 -33.18 -1.86 7.13
CA THR A 169 -34.44 -2.48 6.72
C THR A 169 -34.32 -3.34 5.46
N SER A 170 -33.11 -3.45 4.90
CA SER A 170 -32.85 -4.35 3.76
C SER A 170 -33.18 -5.79 4.15
N SER A 171 -33.79 -6.51 3.23
CA SER A 171 -34.10 -7.94 3.34
C SER A 171 -33.36 -8.70 2.25
N GLU A 172 -33.27 -10.02 2.36
CA GLU A 172 -32.64 -10.88 1.34
C GLU A 172 -33.18 -10.60 -0.07
N ASP A 173 -34.50 -10.38 -0.21
CA ASP A 173 -35.14 -10.12 -1.50
C ASP A 173 -35.07 -8.66 -1.98
N LYS A 174 -34.56 -7.73 -1.14
CA LYS A 174 -34.58 -6.30 -1.45
C LYS A 174 -33.43 -5.55 -0.80
N TYR A 175 -32.41 -5.27 -1.61
CA TYR A 175 -31.36 -4.33 -1.28
C TYR A 175 -31.90 -2.89 -1.27
N VAL A 176 -31.63 -2.16 -0.19
CA VAL A 176 -31.87 -0.73 -0.07
C VAL A 176 -30.53 -0.07 0.26
N PRO A 177 -30.00 0.81 -0.60
CA PRO A 177 -28.71 1.47 -0.36
C PRO A 177 -28.71 2.25 0.95
N LEU A 178 -27.58 2.22 1.66
CA LEU A 178 -27.43 2.89 2.95
C LEU A 178 -27.71 4.41 2.87
N ASP A 179 -27.26 5.05 1.79
CA ASP A 179 -27.42 6.49 1.53
C ASP A 179 -28.81 6.89 1.00
N SER A 180 -29.75 5.95 0.96
CA SER A 180 -31.17 6.27 0.74
C SER A 180 -31.89 6.73 2.02
N ASP A 181 -31.28 6.54 3.20
CA ASP A 181 -31.80 7.08 4.46
C ASP A 181 -31.48 8.56 4.58
N SER A 182 -32.51 9.40 4.66
CA SER A 182 -32.37 10.85 4.78
C SER A 182 -31.64 11.31 6.05
N ARG A 183 -31.45 10.42 7.04
CA ARG A 183 -30.68 10.71 8.25
C ARG A 183 -29.17 10.65 8.01
N LEU A 184 -28.70 9.99 6.95
CA LEU A 184 -27.28 9.82 6.66
C LEU A 184 -26.77 10.91 5.71
N THR A 185 -25.66 11.54 6.08
CA THR A 185 -24.87 12.40 5.19
C THR A 185 -23.45 11.87 5.09
N VAL A 186 -23.03 11.54 3.87
CA VAL A 186 -21.69 10.99 3.57
C VAL A 186 -20.78 12.12 3.07
N ARG A 187 -19.54 12.18 3.56
CA ARG A 187 -18.59 13.27 3.32
C ARG A 187 -17.19 12.73 3.08
N ALA A 188 -16.61 13.08 1.93
CA ALA A 188 -15.19 12.87 1.64
C ALA A 188 -14.37 14.05 2.20
N GLU A 189 -14.10 14.03 3.50
CA GLU A 189 -13.45 15.14 4.24
C GLU A 189 -12.46 14.56 5.27
N ASP A 190 -11.40 15.31 5.60
CA ASP A 190 -10.48 14.92 6.68
C ASP A 190 -11.17 14.99 8.05
N GLY A 191 -11.10 13.90 8.82
CA GLY A 191 -11.81 13.78 10.09
C GLY A 191 -11.34 14.75 11.18
N LEU A 192 -10.04 15.06 11.25
CA LEU A 192 -9.52 16.02 12.22
C LEU A 192 -9.93 17.46 11.83
N ALA A 193 -9.79 17.82 10.57
CA ALA A 193 -10.24 19.10 10.03
C ALA A 193 -11.75 19.29 10.27
N PHE A 194 -12.56 18.24 10.06
CA PHE A 194 -13.99 18.24 10.35
C PHE A 194 -14.29 18.54 11.81
N LEU A 195 -13.55 17.93 12.75
CA LEU A 195 -13.71 18.19 14.19
C LEU A 195 -13.28 19.61 14.59
N LEU A 196 -12.29 20.18 13.89
CA LEU A 196 -11.75 21.52 14.18
C LEU A 196 -12.61 22.66 13.62
N ASP A 197 -13.53 22.40 12.69
CA ASP A 197 -14.44 23.40 12.12
C ASP A 197 -15.50 23.89 13.13
N ASP A 198 -15.22 24.98 13.85
CA ASP A 198 -16.07 25.56 14.90
C ASP A 198 -17.52 25.87 14.45
N SER A 199 -17.84 25.86 13.16
CA SER A 199 -19.21 26.02 12.67
C SER A 199 -20.11 24.79 12.89
N ARG A 200 -19.53 23.61 13.15
CA ARG A 200 -20.29 22.36 13.33
C ARG A 200 -20.97 22.29 14.71
N GLU A 201 -22.10 21.61 14.80
CA GLU A 201 -22.75 21.35 16.08
C GLU A 201 -22.15 20.11 16.79
N GLY A 202 -22.41 19.96 18.09
CA GLY A 202 -21.99 18.80 18.86
C GLY A 202 -22.76 17.50 18.54
N TYR A 203 -22.22 16.38 19.01
CA TYR A 203 -22.72 15.04 18.76
C TYR A 203 -23.02 14.29 20.06
N ASP A 204 -24.06 13.44 20.02
CA ASP A 204 -24.45 12.58 21.14
C ASP A 204 -23.63 11.28 21.14
N ILE A 205 -23.20 10.81 19.96
CA ILE A 205 -22.25 9.72 19.79
C ILE A 205 -21.22 10.12 18.73
N ILE A 206 -19.96 9.82 18.98
CA ILE A 206 -18.90 9.87 17.97
C ILE A 206 -18.27 8.47 17.90
N VAL A 207 -18.24 7.87 16.72
CA VAL A 207 -17.53 6.61 16.44
C VAL A 207 -16.29 6.96 15.63
N VAL A 208 -15.13 6.51 16.06
CA VAL A 208 -13.87 6.60 15.33
C VAL A 208 -13.55 5.20 14.84
N ASP A 209 -13.91 4.95 13.59
CA ASP A 209 -13.80 3.70 12.87
C ASP A 209 -12.72 3.84 11.79
N ALA A 210 -11.51 4.14 12.24
CA ALA A 210 -10.38 4.43 11.38
C ALA A 210 -9.34 3.31 11.46
N SER A 211 -8.54 3.17 10.39
CA SER A 211 -7.38 2.28 10.38
C SER A 211 -6.40 2.63 11.51
N ASP A 212 -5.50 1.68 11.80
CA ASP A 212 -4.45 1.82 12.80
C ASP A 212 -3.57 3.07 12.59
N PRO A 213 -2.82 3.56 13.61
CA PRO A 213 -2.11 4.86 13.61
C PRO A 213 -0.95 5.05 12.60
N VAL A 214 -1.03 4.47 11.41
CA VAL A 214 -0.11 4.57 10.28
C VAL A 214 -0.83 5.13 9.05
N GLY A 215 -0.06 5.55 8.04
CA GLY A 215 -0.61 6.04 6.77
C GLY A 215 -1.66 7.15 6.97
N PRO A 216 -2.81 7.09 6.28
CA PRO A 216 -3.89 8.09 6.41
C PRO A 216 -4.47 8.21 7.82
N GLY A 217 -4.40 7.15 8.64
CA GLY A 217 -4.97 7.11 10.00
C GLY A 217 -4.13 7.84 11.06
N ALA A 218 -2.86 8.14 10.79
CA ALA A 218 -1.90 8.64 11.77
C ALA A 218 -2.35 9.88 12.56
N ALA A 219 -3.01 10.83 11.89
CA ALA A 219 -3.47 12.09 12.51
C ALA A 219 -4.56 11.87 13.59
N LEU A 220 -5.30 10.77 13.50
CA LEU A 220 -6.46 10.44 14.34
C LEU A 220 -6.07 9.82 15.70
N TYR A 221 -4.79 9.86 16.08
CA TYR A 221 -4.31 9.33 17.36
C TYR A 221 -3.48 10.35 18.17
N SER A 222 -3.49 11.61 17.72
CA SER A 222 -2.85 12.74 18.40
C SER A 222 -3.62 13.21 19.64
N ASP A 223 -2.95 13.94 20.52
CA ASP A 223 -3.62 14.59 21.66
C ASP A 223 -4.64 15.63 21.22
N GLU A 224 -4.37 16.34 20.13
CA GLU A 224 -5.28 17.33 19.56
C GLU A 224 -6.55 16.67 19.03
N PHE A 225 -6.43 15.50 18.40
CA PHE A 225 -7.58 14.73 17.95
C PHE A 225 -8.49 14.34 19.13
N TYR A 226 -7.94 13.69 20.18
CA TYR A 226 -8.75 13.31 21.35
C TYR A 226 -9.36 14.52 22.08
N ALA A 227 -8.65 15.64 22.16
CA ALA A 227 -9.20 16.88 22.71
C ALA A 227 -10.35 17.44 21.85
N SER A 228 -10.27 17.29 20.53
CA SER A 228 -11.30 17.73 19.59
C SER A 228 -12.55 16.84 19.64
N LEU A 229 -12.39 15.52 19.82
CA LEU A 229 -13.51 14.61 20.14
C LEU A 229 -14.26 15.09 21.38
N ARG A 230 -13.55 15.42 22.46
CA ARG A 230 -14.16 15.92 23.70
C ARG A 230 -14.94 17.21 23.46
N ARG A 231 -14.37 18.14 22.69
CA ARG A 231 -14.98 19.44 22.38
C ARG A 231 -16.30 19.28 21.62
N ARG A 232 -16.39 18.26 20.76
CA ARG A 232 -17.58 17.96 19.95
C ARG A 232 -18.61 17.09 20.66
N LEU A 233 -18.29 16.52 21.81
CA LEU A 233 -19.19 15.64 22.52
C LEU A 233 -20.20 16.44 23.36
N LYS A 234 -21.49 16.19 23.16
CA LYS A 234 -22.56 16.75 23.98
C LYS A 234 -22.54 16.18 25.41
N PRO A 235 -23.17 16.87 26.39
CA PRO A 235 -23.43 16.28 27.70
C PRO A 235 -24.14 14.94 27.56
N LYS A 236 -23.74 13.96 28.38
CA LYS A 236 -24.22 12.57 28.28
C LYS A 236 -23.96 11.93 26.91
N GLY A 237 -22.96 12.38 26.15
CA GLY A 237 -22.51 11.71 24.93
C GLY A 237 -21.45 10.63 25.19
N ALA A 238 -21.16 9.82 24.18
CA ALA A 238 -20.06 8.85 24.20
C ALA A 238 -19.19 8.93 22.93
N VAL A 239 -17.91 8.62 23.11
CA VAL A 239 -16.96 8.36 22.03
C VAL A 239 -16.61 6.87 22.06
N ALA A 240 -16.66 6.19 20.92
CA ALA A 240 -16.14 4.83 20.75
C ALA A 240 -15.02 4.88 19.71
N VAL A 241 -13.87 4.30 20.02
CA VAL A 241 -12.70 4.25 19.14
C VAL A 241 -12.25 2.80 19.02
N GLN A 242 -11.94 2.35 17.81
CA GLN A 242 -11.27 1.06 17.62
C GLN A 242 -9.91 1.06 18.36
N GLY A 243 -9.57 -0.04 19.01
CA GLY A 243 -8.46 -0.11 19.95
C GLY A 243 -7.43 -1.19 19.63
N GLY A 244 -7.48 -1.82 18.45
CA GLY A 244 -6.61 -2.93 18.11
C GLY A 244 -6.76 -4.17 19.00
N SER A 245 -5.88 -5.14 18.79
CA SER A 245 -5.75 -6.32 19.66
C SER A 245 -4.81 -6.03 20.83
N PHE A 246 -5.25 -6.19 22.09
CA PHE A 246 -4.35 -6.07 23.24
C PHE A 246 -3.19 -7.10 23.21
N TRP A 247 -3.34 -8.18 22.44
CA TRP A 247 -2.38 -9.27 22.38
C TRP A 247 -1.35 -9.04 21.26
N TYR A 248 -1.83 -8.84 20.03
CA TYR A 248 -0.97 -8.67 18.86
C TYR A 248 -0.54 -7.21 18.63
N LEU A 249 -1.37 -6.25 19.02
CA LEU A 249 -1.14 -4.81 18.81
C LEU A 249 -1.16 -4.02 20.15
N PRO A 250 -0.37 -4.42 21.18
CA PRO A 250 -0.43 -3.82 22.51
C PRO A 250 0.00 -2.34 22.53
N LEU A 251 0.75 -1.85 21.53
CA LEU A 251 1.07 -0.43 21.41
C LEU A 251 -0.16 0.40 21.01
N VAL A 252 -0.91 -0.07 20.00
CA VAL A 252 -2.16 0.57 19.55
C VAL A 252 -3.17 0.61 20.70
N PHE A 253 -3.36 -0.52 21.37
CA PHE A 253 -4.27 -0.65 22.51
C PHE A 253 -3.99 0.38 23.61
N ARG A 254 -2.72 0.60 23.95
CA ARG A 254 -2.32 1.61 24.95
C ARG A 254 -2.40 3.04 24.41
N THR A 255 -2.05 3.25 23.14
CA THR A 255 -2.11 4.56 22.49
C THR A 255 -3.52 5.13 22.53
N VAL A 256 -4.52 4.33 22.20
CA VAL A 256 -5.93 4.73 22.25
C VAL A 256 -6.38 4.95 23.69
N PHE A 257 -6.06 4.04 24.61
CA PHE A 257 -6.62 4.09 25.98
C PHE A 257 -6.15 5.28 26.76
N HIS A 258 -4.84 5.52 26.72
CA HIS A 258 -4.27 6.66 27.43
C HIS A 258 -4.52 7.98 26.70
N GLY A 259 -4.69 7.96 25.37
CA GLY A 259 -5.17 9.11 24.60
C GLY A 259 -6.55 9.56 25.06
N LEU A 260 -7.51 8.63 25.11
CA LEU A 260 -8.85 8.89 25.64
C LEU A 260 -8.81 9.27 27.12
N LYS A 261 -8.04 8.59 27.98
CA LYS A 261 -7.94 8.92 29.42
C LYS A 261 -7.39 10.31 29.69
N LYS A 262 -6.60 10.87 28.77
CA LYS A 262 -6.12 12.26 28.86
C LYS A 262 -7.23 13.27 28.59
N ALA A 263 -8.18 12.94 27.71
CA ALA A 263 -9.27 13.82 27.28
C ALA A 263 -10.59 13.58 28.04
N PHE A 264 -10.82 12.41 28.61
CA PHE A 264 -12.10 12.01 29.19
C PHE A 264 -11.97 11.48 30.61
N PRO A 265 -12.91 11.82 31.52
CA PRO A 265 -12.89 11.34 32.89
C PRO A 265 -13.16 9.83 32.98
N GLU A 266 -14.12 9.33 32.21
CA GLU A 266 -14.47 7.91 32.19
C GLU A 266 -14.08 7.29 30.86
N VAL A 267 -13.30 6.21 30.94
CA VAL A 267 -12.87 5.40 29.80
C VAL A 267 -12.89 3.95 30.22
N ARG A 268 -13.43 3.08 29.36
CA ARG A 268 -13.42 1.62 29.49
C ARG A 268 -12.99 1.01 28.16
N ALA A 269 -12.21 -0.05 28.21
CA ALA A 269 -11.97 -0.90 27.05
C ALA A 269 -12.91 -2.10 27.11
N LEU A 270 -13.34 -2.59 25.95
CA LEU A 270 -14.18 -3.75 25.78
C LEU A 270 -13.64 -4.61 24.63
N GLN A 271 -13.83 -5.91 24.72
CA GLN A 271 -13.42 -6.87 23.69
C GLN A 271 -14.60 -7.24 22.78
N CYS A 272 -14.33 -7.41 21.50
CA CYS A 272 -15.24 -7.98 20.53
C CYS A 272 -14.51 -9.03 19.68
N PHE A 273 -15.30 -9.86 19.00
CA PHE A 273 -14.77 -10.95 18.17
C PHE A 273 -15.00 -10.63 16.70
N THR A 274 -13.93 -10.70 15.91
CA THR A 274 -13.95 -10.58 14.45
C THR A 274 -12.93 -11.57 13.91
N ALA A 275 -13.36 -12.57 13.15
CA ALA A 275 -12.53 -13.71 12.79
C ALA A 275 -11.33 -13.34 11.92
N ILE A 276 -11.45 -12.31 11.08
CA ILE A 276 -10.34 -11.84 10.21
C ILE A 276 -9.34 -10.93 10.91
N TYR A 277 -9.65 -10.44 12.11
CA TYR A 277 -8.74 -9.57 12.87
C TYR A 277 -7.78 -10.39 13.73
N PRO A 278 -6.61 -9.82 14.11
CA PRO A 278 -5.59 -10.47 14.93
C PRO A 278 -6.10 -11.38 16.06
N GLY A 279 -6.03 -12.69 15.82
CA GLY A 279 -6.42 -13.77 16.73
C GLY A 279 -7.91 -13.90 17.01
N GLY A 280 -8.78 -13.31 16.18
CA GLY A 280 -10.20 -13.19 16.48
C GLY A 280 -10.52 -12.15 17.56
N LEU A 281 -9.51 -11.44 18.07
CA LEU A 281 -9.59 -10.64 19.28
C LEU A 281 -9.36 -9.17 18.95
N TRP A 282 -10.43 -8.39 19.02
CA TRP A 282 -10.36 -6.94 18.84
C TRP A 282 -10.88 -6.20 20.05
N ASN A 283 -10.48 -4.94 20.18
CA ASN A 283 -10.92 -4.11 21.30
C ASN A 283 -11.50 -2.81 20.79
N ILE A 284 -12.49 -2.31 21.51
CA ILE A 284 -13.07 -0.99 21.36
C ILE A 284 -12.88 -0.26 22.66
N GLN A 285 -12.70 1.04 22.60
CA GLN A 285 -12.46 1.87 23.77
C GLN A 285 -13.49 2.99 23.81
N LEU A 286 -14.25 3.01 24.89
CA LEU A 286 -15.40 3.87 25.07
C LEU A 286 -15.11 4.92 26.13
N ALA A 287 -15.31 6.18 25.78
CA ALA A 287 -15.12 7.32 26.65
C ALA A 287 -16.40 8.15 26.82
N THR A 288 -16.66 8.64 28.02
CA THR A 288 -17.83 9.49 28.33
C THR A 288 -17.42 10.69 29.17
N LEU A 289 -18.37 11.61 29.40
CA LEU A 289 -18.17 12.77 30.26
C LEU A 289 -18.49 12.50 31.75
N GLY A 290 -18.94 11.30 32.13
CA GLY A 290 -19.12 10.98 33.54
C GLY A 290 -19.94 9.73 33.89
N ASP A 291 -20.70 9.13 32.97
CA ASP A 291 -21.36 7.85 33.20
C ASP A 291 -20.45 6.66 32.88
N ASP A 292 -20.57 5.56 33.61
CA ASP A 292 -19.78 4.36 33.32
C ASP A 292 -20.26 3.72 32.00
N PRO A 293 -19.38 3.60 30.98
CA PRO A 293 -19.67 2.91 29.73
C PRO A 293 -20.30 1.52 29.84
N GLN A 294 -20.02 0.80 30.92
CA GLN A 294 -20.44 -0.59 31.11
C GLN A 294 -21.89 -0.73 31.57
N ASP A 295 -22.48 0.34 32.11
CA ASP A 295 -23.87 0.33 32.57
C ASP A 295 -24.81 0.36 31.36
N VAL A 296 -25.62 -0.69 31.17
CA VAL A 296 -26.54 -0.80 30.03
C VAL A 296 -27.97 -0.33 30.39
N ASP A 297 -28.63 0.35 29.45
CA ASP A 297 -30.08 0.53 29.45
C ASP A 297 -30.72 -0.75 28.90
N LEU A 298 -31.21 -1.59 29.82
CA LEU A 298 -31.84 -2.87 29.47
C LEU A 298 -33.10 -2.70 28.62
N GLU A 299 -33.89 -1.65 28.82
CA GLU A 299 -35.10 -1.44 28.03
C GLU A 299 -34.73 -1.13 26.58
N LYS A 300 -33.80 -0.18 26.39
CA LYS A 300 -33.32 0.19 25.06
C LYS A 300 -32.62 -0.98 24.36
N ALA A 301 -31.72 -1.67 25.05
CA ALA A 301 -30.96 -2.80 24.48
C ALA A 301 -31.88 -3.97 24.09
N ASN A 302 -32.85 -4.33 24.94
CA ASN A 302 -33.83 -5.37 24.61
C ASN A 302 -34.73 -4.95 23.46
N LYS A 303 -35.19 -3.68 23.40
CA LYS A 303 -35.96 -3.18 22.27
C LYS A 303 -35.18 -3.34 20.97
N LEU A 304 -33.91 -2.95 20.94
CA LEU A 304 -33.05 -3.06 19.76
C LEU A 304 -32.93 -4.52 19.29
N CYS A 305 -32.62 -5.45 20.20
CA CYS A 305 -32.47 -6.89 19.90
C CYS A 305 -33.80 -7.54 19.45
N ASN A 306 -34.93 -7.03 19.91
CA ASN A 306 -36.25 -7.53 19.49
C ASN A 306 -36.69 -6.97 18.14
N SER A 307 -36.29 -5.74 17.81
CA SER A 307 -36.64 -5.07 16.55
C SER A 307 -35.74 -5.47 15.39
N HIS A 308 -34.48 -5.84 15.67
CA HIS A 308 -33.49 -6.17 14.66
C HIS A 308 -32.86 -7.52 14.95
N LYS A 309 -32.60 -8.29 13.89
CA LYS A 309 -31.84 -9.54 13.99
C LYS A 309 -30.34 -9.22 14.12
N LEU A 310 -29.91 -9.00 15.36
CA LEU A 310 -28.50 -8.82 15.70
C LEU A 310 -27.80 -10.17 15.82
N ALA A 311 -26.55 -10.25 15.37
CA ALA A 311 -25.77 -11.48 15.36
C ALA A 311 -24.87 -11.63 16.60
N PHE A 312 -24.42 -10.52 17.20
CA PHE A 312 -23.36 -10.52 18.22
C PHE A 312 -23.73 -9.73 19.49
N TYR A 313 -24.39 -8.59 19.36
CA TYR A 313 -24.75 -7.74 20.48
C TYR A 313 -25.99 -8.26 21.22
N SER A 314 -25.90 -8.25 22.54
CA SER A 314 -27.00 -8.50 23.46
C SER A 314 -26.74 -7.75 24.78
N PRO A 315 -27.74 -7.53 25.64
CA PRO A 315 -27.51 -6.91 26.95
C PRO A 315 -26.49 -7.67 27.82
N GLN A 316 -26.49 -9.00 27.76
CA GLN A 316 -25.51 -9.84 28.46
C GLN A 316 -24.13 -9.74 27.80
N GLY A 317 -24.07 -9.78 26.47
CA GLY A 317 -22.85 -9.60 25.70
C GLY A 317 -22.20 -8.23 25.95
N HIS A 318 -23.01 -7.17 26.04
CA HIS A 318 -22.57 -5.82 26.41
C HIS A 318 -21.74 -5.86 27.71
N HIS A 319 -22.29 -6.42 28.79
CA HIS A 319 -21.57 -6.52 30.05
C HIS A 319 -20.32 -7.42 29.96
N ALA A 320 -20.42 -8.54 29.24
CA ALA A 320 -19.32 -9.49 29.08
C ALA A 320 -18.14 -8.90 28.28
N ALA A 321 -18.41 -8.02 27.31
CA ALA A 321 -17.37 -7.38 26.51
C ALA A 321 -16.42 -6.52 27.36
N PHE A 322 -16.92 -5.89 28.43
CA PHE A 322 -16.09 -5.12 29.37
C PHE A 322 -15.29 -6.00 30.36
N ALA A 323 -15.52 -7.31 30.39
CA ALA A 323 -14.79 -8.24 31.26
C ALA A 323 -13.44 -8.62 30.63
N LEU A 324 -12.48 -7.69 30.70
CA LEU A 324 -11.14 -7.89 30.15
C LEU A 324 -10.33 -8.95 30.92
N PRO A 325 -9.53 -9.78 30.23
CA PRO A 325 -8.63 -10.72 30.90
C PRO A 325 -7.49 -9.99 31.64
N PRO A 326 -6.85 -10.64 32.64
CA PRO A 326 -5.76 -10.04 33.41
C PRO A 326 -4.61 -9.48 32.56
N VAL A 327 -4.28 -10.12 31.43
CA VAL A 327 -3.23 -9.64 30.51
C VAL A 327 -3.58 -8.29 29.87
N ALA A 328 -4.83 -8.09 29.46
CA ALA A 328 -5.29 -6.81 28.91
C ALA A 328 -5.24 -5.71 29.99
N LEU A 329 -5.65 -6.03 31.22
CA LEU A 329 -5.55 -5.10 32.36
C LEU A 329 -4.10 -4.73 32.68
N GLN A 330 -3.17 -5.68 32.53
CA GLN A 330 -1.73 -5.43 32.68
C GLN A 330 -1.20 -4.50 31.59
N GLU A 331 -1.63 -4.66 30.34
CA GLU A 331 -1.26 -3.72 29.27
C GLU A 331 -1.78 -2.30 29.56
N LEU A 332 -3.04 -2.14 29.99
CA LEU A 332 -3.61 -0.83 30.34
C LEU A 332 -2.94 -0.17 31.56
N ALA A 333 -2.23 -0.94 32.40
CA ALA A 333 -1.47 -0.40 33.52
C ALA A 333 -0.09 0.16 33.10
N LYS A 334 0.41 -0.19 31.92
CA LYS A 334 1.66 0.35 31.35
C LYS A 334 1.42 1.78 30.85
N PRO A 335 2.46 2.62 30.73
CA PRO A 335 2.30 3.96 30.19
C PRO A 335 1.93 3.96 28.70
N ARG A 336 1.34 5.08 28.26
CA ARG A 336 1.17 5.39 26.83
C ARG A 336 2.53 5.40 26.13
N PRO A 337 2.72 4.63 25.04
CA PRO A 337 3.92 4.77 24.22
C PRO A 337 3.91 6.13 23.50
N LYS A 338 5.05 6.55 22.93
CA LYS A 338 5.02 7.65 21.97
C LYS A 338 4.27 7.21 20.72
N LEU A 339 3.57 8.14 20.06
CA LEU A 339 2.87 7.82 18.82
C LEU A 339 3.84 7.28 17.75
N SER A 340 5.04 7.87 17.66
CA SER A 340 6.11 7.41 16.77
C SER A 340 6.59 5.98 17.07
N GLU A 341 6.53 5.54 18.33
CA GLU A 341 6.88 4.14 18.69
C GLU A 341 5.78 3.17 18.26
N THR A 342 4.51 3.60 18.33
CA THR A 342 3.38 2.80 17.85
C THR A 342 3.41 2.68 16.32
N GLN A 343 3.74 3.78 15.63
CA GLN A 343 3.90 3.83 14.18
C GLN A 343 5.01 2.91 13.70
N ALA A 344 6.21 3.04 14.27
CA ALA A 344 7.34 2.19 13.89
C ALA A 344 7.09 0.70 14.14
N ASP A 345 6.32 0.35 15.17
CA ASP A 345 5.95 -1.04 15.44
C ASP A 345 4.99 -1.60 14.40
N LEU A 346 3.97 -0.84 14.01
CA LEU A 346 3.04 -1.20 12.94
C LEU A 346 3.73 -1.30 11.59
N GLU A 347 4.54 -0.31 11.22
CA GLU A 347 5.35 -0.34 9.99
C GLU A 347 6.24 -1.58 9.95
N SER A 348 6.85 -1.95 11.09
CA SER A 348 7.64 -3.18 11.21
C SER A 348 6.82 -4.46 11.07
N ILE A 349 5.55 -4.48 11.49
CA ILE A 349 4.66 -5.64 11.34
C ILE A 349 4.21 -5.74 9.88
N MET A 350 3.78 -4.63 9.27
CA MET A 350 3.36 -4.57 7.87
C MET A 350 4.50 -4.98 6.93
N ALA A 351 5.71 -4.48 7.19
CA ALA A 351 6.91 -4.89 6.45
C ALA A 351 7.20 -6.39 6.57
N TYR A 352 6.74 -7.09 7.61
CA TYR A 352 6.93 -8.55 7.73
C TYR A 352 6.09 -9.35 6.73
N GLY A 353 4.93 -8.81 6.34
CA GLY A 353 4.13 -9.34 5.24
C GLY A 353 4.83 -9.14 3.89
N GLU A 354 5.45 -7.97 3.70
CA GLU A 354 6.18 -7.61 2.49
C GLU A 354 7.54 -8.34 2.38
N GLU A 355 8.26 -8.55 3.49
CA GLU A 355 9.53 -9.29 3.54
C GLU A 355 9.38 -10.78 3.14
N ASN A 356 8.15 -11.32 3.18
CA ASN A 356 7.84 -12.68 2.71
C ASN A 356 7.29 -12.76 1.28
N GLU A 357 6.95 -11.63 0.65
CA GLU A 357 6.78 -11.59 -0.80
C GLU A 357 8.14 -11.66 -1.52
N ASP A 358 9.23 -11.19 -0.86
CA ASP A 358 10.48 -10.92 -1.56
C ASP A 358 11.76 -11.66 -1.10
N THR A 359 11.72 -12.57 -0.10
CA THR A 359 13.00 -13.18 0.36
C THR A 359 13.18 -14.69 0.27
N LYS A 360 12.15 -15.54 0.07
CA LYS A 360 12.37 -16.98 -0.19
C LYS A 360 11.31 -17.66 -1.08
N GLY A 361 11.46 -17.46 -2.39
CA GLY A 361 11.39 -18.56 -3.36
C GLY A 361 10.01 -19.04 -3.81
N THR A 362 9.34 -18.23 -4.65
CA THR A 362 8.83 -18.72 -5.95
C THR A 362 9.12 -17.61 -6.98
N PRO A 363 9.68 -17.90 -8.17
CA PRO A 363 10.15 -16.83 -9.05
C PRO A 363 8.96 -16.04 -9.59
N ALA A 364 8.93 -14.73 -9.34
CA ALA A 364 8.00 -13.82 -9.98
C ALA A 364 8.02 -14.05 -11.50
N HIS A 365 6.86 -14.38 -12.05
CA HIS A 365 6.70 -14.74 -13.45
C HIS A 365 6.64 -13.45 -14.26
N ILE A 366 7.46 -13.35 -15.32
CA ILE A 366 7.33 -12.30 -16.34
C ILE A 366 5.85 -12.20 -16.73
N CYS A 367 5.21 -11.07 -16.43
CA CYS A 367 3.78 -10.84 -16.63
C CYS A 367 3.28 -11.37 -17.99
N ASP A 368 2.23 -12.20 -17.97
CA ASP A 368 1.78 -12.91 -19.17
C ASP A 368 1.12 -11.99 -20.23
N SER A 369 0.60 -10.83 -19.82
CA SER A 369 -0.13 -9.86 -20.65
C SER A 369 0.66 -8.60 -20.99
N CYS A 370 1.73 -8.29 -20.27
CA CYS A 370 2.43 -7.00 -20.35
C CYS A 370 3.47 -6.94 -21.49
N TRP A 371 3.78 -8.07 -22.15
CA TRP A 371 4.89 -8.15 -23.11
C TRP A 371 4.42 -8.65 -24.48
N GLU A 372 5.01 -8.09 -25.53
CA GLU A 372 4.90 -8.61 -26.90
C GLU A 372 5.27 -10.11 -26.92
N PRO A 373 4.50 -11.00 -27.59
CA PRO A 373 4.64 -12.45 -27.44
C PRO A 373 6.05 -13.00 -27.66
N ASP A 374 6.81 -12.41 -28.60
CA ASP A 374 8.18 -12.83 -28.90
C ASP A 374 9.20 -12.29 -27.87
N VAL A 375 8.95 -11.11 -27.29
CA VAL A 375 9.74 -10.57 -26.17
C VAL A 375 9.50 -11.42 -24.93
N ARG A 376 8.24 -11.69 -24.59
CA ARG A 376 7.85 -12.58 -23.48
C ARG A 376 8.56 -13.92 -23.55
N ARG A 377 8.53 -14.56 -24.72
CA ARG A 377 9.17 -15.87 -24.94
C ARG A 377 10.69 -15.81 -24.75
N SER A 378 11.31 -14.71 -25.19
CA SER A 378 12.75 -14.52 -25.10
C SER A 378 13.19 -14.24 -23.66
N LEU A 379 12.51 -13.33 -22.95
CA LEU A 379 12.73 -13.08 -21.53
C LEU A 379 12.49 -14.35 -20.70
N SER A 380 11.40 -15.08 -20.94
CA SER A 380 11.11 -16.33 -20.23
C SER A 380 12.19 -17.40 -20.40
N ARG A 381 12.77 -17.54 -21.61
CA ARG A 381 13.89 -18.45 -21.88
C ARG A 381 15.19 -18.00 -21.22
N LEU A 382 15.48 -16.70 -21.28
CA LEU A 382 16.67 -16.11 -20.69
C LEU A 382 16.69 -16.34 -19.18
N VAL A 383 15.53 -16.12 -18.57
CA VAL A 383 15.33 -16.16 -17.12
C VAL A 383 15.23 -17.61 -16.59
N SER A 384 14.71 -18.56 -17.38
CA SER A 384 14.68 -19.99 -17.02
C SER A 384 16.01 -20.74 -17.26
N GLY A 385 16.89 -20.20 -18.10
CA GLY A 385 18.18 -20.81 -18.45
C GLY A 385 19.35 -20.46 -17.51
N ALA A 386 19.18 -19.57 -16.54
CA ALA A 386 20.23 -19.18 -15.62
C ALA A 386 20.49 -20.29 -14.57
N THR A 387 21.66 -20.93 -14.64
CA THR A 387 22.09 -21.95 -13.66
C THR A 387 23.02 -21.34 -12.60
N ASP A 388 23.02 -21.90 -11.38
CA ASP A 388 23.77 -21.53 -10.15
C ASP A 388 25.29 -21.23 -10.26
N LYS A 389 25.91 -21.28 -11.45
CA LYS A 389 27.37 -21.17 -11.61
C LYS A 389 27.90 -19.79 -11.99
N ASP A 390 27.07 -18.87 -12.49
CA ASP A 390 27.45 -17.47 -12.76
C ASP A 390 26.27 -16.54 -12.46
N VAL A 391 26.49 -15.47 -11.68
CA VAL A 391 25.48 -14.41 -11.43
C VAL A 391 25.25 -13.65 -12.73
N PRO A 392 24.08 -13.77 -13.39
CA PRO A 392 23.84 -13.10 -14.66
C PRO A 392 23.67 -11.59 -14.45
N LEU A 393 24.31 -10.81 -15.33
CA LEU A 393 24.25 -9.34 -15.35
C LEU A 393 23.15 -8.84 -16.30
N ALA A 394 22.33 -7.89 -15.86
CA ALA A 394 21.43 -7.11 -16.71
C ALA A 394 21.81 -5.63 -16.66
N ALA A 395 21.86 -4.97 -17.82
CA ALA A 395 22.17 -3.56 -17.97
C ALA A 395 20.94 -2.82 -18.53
N PHE A 396 20.52 -1.76 -17.87
CA PHE A 396 19.39 -0.94 -18.29
C PHE A 396 19.89 0.47 -18.56
N ASP A 397 19.47 1.08 -19.66
CA ASP A 397 19.44 2.53 -19.72
C ASP A 397 18.38 3.07 -18.74
N ALA A 398 18.51 4.33 -18.35
CA ALA A 398 17.57 4.98 -17.44
C ALA A 398 16.49 5.75 -18.20
N ASP A 399 16.90 6.79 -18.92
CA ASP A 399 16.04 7.87 -19.42
C ASP A 399 15.20 7.41 -20.63
N GLY A 400 13.87 7.39 -20.46
CA GLY A 400 12.93 6.84 -21.42
C GLY A 400 12.93 5.31 -21.50
N THR A 401 13.68 4.62 -20.63
CA THR A 401 13.75 3.17 -20.52
C THR A 401 13.13 2.67 -19.22
N LEU A 402 13.58 3.15 -18.05
CA LEU A 402 13.06 2.79 -16.73
C LEU A 402 11.94 3.72 -16.26
N TRP A 403 11.94 4.96 -16.75
CA TRP A 403 10.90 5.96 -16.59
C TRP A 403 10.76 6.73 -17.89
N ASP A 404 9.61 7.36 -18.11
CA ASP A 404 9.42 8.24 -19.26
C ASP A 404 10.15 9.58 -19.07
N GLY A 405 10.68 10.13 -20.17
CA GLY A 405 11.43 11.40 -20.17
C GLY A 405 12.93 11.31 -19.87
N ASP A 406 13.60 12.46 -19.97
CA ASP A 406 15.04 12.63 -19.72
C ASP A 406 15.27 13.32 -18.36
N SER A 407 15.88 12.60 -17.42
CA SER A 407 16.04 13.09 -16.04
C SER A 407 16.92 14.34 -15.95
N ALA A 408 17.92 14.48 -16.83
CA ALA A 408 18.78 15.65 -16.83
C ALA A 408 18.02 16.88 -17.34
N GLU A 409 17.21 16.73 -18.38
CA GLU A 409 16.36 17.81 -18.89
C GLU A 409 15.26 18.19 -17.88
N ILE A 410 14.55 17.20 -17.31
CA ILE A 410 13.55 17.40 -16.26
C ILE A 410 14.17 18.15 -15.08
N PHE A 411 15.37 17.76 -14.64
CA PHE A 411 16.06 18.42 -13.55
C PHE A 411 16.40 19.89 -13.87
N LEU A 412 16.87 20.16 -15.09
CA LEU A 412 17.18 21.53 -15.53
C LEU A 412 15.91 22.41 -15.61
N GLU A 413 14.81 21.88 -16.13
CA GLU A 413 13.52 22.58 -16.17
C GLU A 413 12.96 22.83 -14.77
N TRP A 414 13.05 21.85 -13.88
CA TRP A 414 12.62 21.98 -12.49
C TRP A 414 13.43 23.03 -11.73
N MET A 415 14.75 23.08 -11.95
CA MET A 415 15.63 24.11 -11.37
C MET A 415 15.27 25.52 -11.84
N ASP A 416 14.90 25.67 -13.13
CA ASP A 416 14.46 26.94 -13.71
C ASP A 416 13.11 27.39 -13.15
N THR A 417 12.10 26.53 -13.23
CA THR A 417 10.73 26.82 -12.78
C THR A 417 10.62 27.05 -11.27
N SER A 418 11.47 26.37 -10.48
CA SER A 418 11.55 26.57 -9.02
C SER A 418 12.41 27.74 -8.60
N ASN A 419 13.00 28.50 -9.55
CA ASN A 419 13.93 29.61 -9.30
C ASN A 419 15.10 29.21 -8.38
N ARG A 420 15.62 27.98 -8.57
CA ARG A 420 16.70 27.37 -7.78
C ARG A 420 18.07 27.53 -8.43
N TRP A 421 18.18 28.32 -9.50
CA TRP A 421 19.45 28.64 -10.16
C TRP A 421 20.43 29.34 -9.21
N SER A 422 21.46 28.63 -8.79
CA SER A 422 22.62 29.22 -8.16
C SER A 422 23.70 29.50 -9.22
N GLN A 423 23.83 30.77 -9.65
CA GLN A 423 25.06 31.34 -10.23
C GLN A 423 25.56 30.88 -11.62
N HIS A 424 24.75 30.25 -12.46
CA HIS A 424 25.20 29.75 -13.77
C HIS A 424 24.53 30.47 -14.96
N GLU A 425 24.75 31.78 -15.10
CA GLU A 425 24.33 32.51 -16.32
C GLU A 425 24.85 31.80 -17.58
N ASP A 426 23.99 31.64 -18.60
CA ASP A 426 24.26 30.99 -19.89
C ASP A 426 24.47 29.47 -19.92
N PHE A 427 24.25 28.73 -18.82
CA PHE A 427 24.46 27.28 -18.80
C PHE A 427 23.54 26.51 -19.76
N VAL A 428 22.23 26.79 -19.75
CA VAL A 428 21.26 26.15 -20.65
C VAL A 428 21.61 26.41 -22.12
N ALA A 429 22.04 27.64 -22.43
CA ALA A 429 22.48 28.02 -23.77
C ALA A 429 23.74 27.24 -24.21
N ARG A 430 24.69 27.02 -23.30
CA ARG A 430 25.90 26.21 -23.56
C ARG A 430 25.58 24.72 -23.73
N TYR A 431 24.68 24.17 -22.92
CA TYR A 431 24.21 22.81 -23.04
C TYR A 431 23.62 22.54 -24.44
N TYR A 432 22.66 23.37 -24.87
CA TYR A 432 22.07 23.22 -26.20
C TYR A 432 23.04 23.52 -27.35
N ALA A 433 24.03 24.42 -27.16
CA ALA A 433 25.07 24.64 -28.16
C ALA A 433 25.96 23.40 -28.38
N LEU A 434 26.31 22.69 -27.30
CA LEU A 434 27.07 21.43 -27.37
C LEU A 434 26.26 20.35 -28.07
N LEU A 435 24.99 20.16 -27.71
CA LEU A 435 24.09 19.22 -28.40
C LEU A 435 23.96 19.54 -29.90
N ALA A 436 23.75 20.82 -30.26
CA ALA A 436 23.64 21.25 -31.65
C ALA A 436 24.93 21.02 -32.46
N SER A 437 26.09 21.00 -31.80
CA SER A 437 27.38 20.67 -32.43
C SER A 437 27.64 19.16 -32.57
N GLY A 438 26.79 18.31 -31.96
CA GLY A 438 26.97 16.87 -31.89
C GLY A 438 27.88 16.40 -30.74
N ASP A 439 28.38 17.30 -29.88
CA ASP A 439 29.21 16.96 -28.73
C ASP A 439 28.37 16.55 -27.52
N LYS A 440 27.75 15.35 -27.61
CA LYS A 440 26.93 14.79 -26.52
C LYS A 440 27.74 14.54 -25.24
N LYS A 441 28.99 14.09 -25.35
CA LYS A 441 29.87 13.87 -24.18
C LYS A 441 30.14 15.18 -23.45
N GLY A 442 30.42 16.26 -24.17
CA GLY A 442 30.54 17.60 -23.60
C GLY A 442 29.24 18.09 -22.98
N ALA A 443 28.11 17.89 -23.65
CA ALA A 443 26.79 18.33 -23.17
C ALA A 443 26.40 17.65 -21.85
N TYR A 444 26.41 16.33 -21.79
CA TYR A 444 26.04 15.59 -20.58
C TYR A 444 27.09 15.74 -19.46
N GLY A 445 28.37 15.85 -19.81
CA GLY A 445 29.43 16.20 -18.86
C GLY A 445 29.21 17.57 -18.21
N LEU A 446 28.70 18.56 -18.97
CA LEU A 446 28.35 19.88 -18.44
C LEU A 446 27.22 19.80 -17.40
N VAL A 447 26.24 18.91 -17.58
CA VAL A 447 25.16 18.69 -16.59
C VAL A 447 25.73 18.23 -15.25
N ALA A 448 26.66 17.27 -15.24
CA ALA A 448 27.27 16.80 -14.00
C ALA A 448 28.08 17.89 -13.26
N GLN A 449 28.62 18.86 -14.01
CA GLN A 449 29.36 20.00 -13.46
C GLN A 449 28.47 21.09 -12.84
N LEU A 450 27.15 21.01 -12.99
CA LEU A 450 26.19 21.91 -12.35
C LEU A 450 26.35 21.94 -10.83
N PHE A 451 26.84 20.84 -10.25
CA PHE A 451 26.99 20.68 -8.81
C PHE A 451 28.35 21.16 -8.26
N ASP A 452 29.22 21.77 -9.09
CA ASP A 452 30.57 22.18 -8.67
C ASP A 452 30.54 23.08 -7.41
N GLY A 453 31.24 22.64 -6.36
CA GLY A 453 31.33 23.34 -5.08
C GLY A 453 30.20 23.07 -4.08
N MET A 454 29.14 22.36 -4.46
CA MET A 454 28.04 21.95 -3.57
C MET A 454 28.42 20.75 -2.69
N LEU A 455 27.87 20.67 -1.48
CA LEU A 455 28.05 19.48 -0.64
C LEU A 455 27.26 18.31 -1.23
N VAL A 456 27.83 17.11 -1.20
CA VAL A 456 27.15 15.89 -1.69
C VAL A 456 25.78 15.69 -1.03
N SER A 457 25.66 15.97 0.27
CA SER A 457 24.38 15.89 0.98
C SER A 457 23.31 16.88 0.48
N GLU A 458 23.74 18.05 0.00
CA GLU A 458 22.82 19.05 -0.57
C GLU A 458 22.38 18.63 -1.98
N ILE A 459 23.30 18.09 -2.77
CA ILE A 459 23.01 17.53 -4.10
C ILE A 459 22.01 16.39 -3.98
N SER A 460 22.28 15.40 -3.11
CA SER A 460 21.38 14.25 -2.92
C SER A 460 19.98 14.69 -2.50
N LYS A 461 19.87 15.68 -1.61
CA LYS A 461 18.56 16.22 -1.20
C LYS A 461 17.84 16.91 -2.36
N LEU A 462 18.57 17.69 -3.16
CA LEU A 462 18.01 18.42 -4.30
C LEU A 462 17.50 17.47 -5.39
N CYS A 463 18.28 16.42 -5.72
CA CYS A 463 17.87 15.41 -6.69
C CYS A 463 16.68 14.57 -6.18
N GLU A 464 16.63 14.26 -4.88
CA GLU A 464 15.48 13.59 -4.27
C GLU A 464 14.19 14.42 -4.38
N GLU A 465 14.26 15.72 -4.06
CA GLU A 465 13.13 16.65 -4.22
C GLU A 465 12.64 16.69 -5.68
N CYS A 466 13.55 16.80 -6.66
CA CYS A 466 13.19 16.82 -8.07
C CYS A 466 12.52 15.51 -8.53
N PHE A 467 13.06 14.36 -8.11
CA PHE A 467 12.53 13.04 -8.46
C PHE A 467 11.10 12.86 -7.95
N GLN A 468 10.85 13.14 -6.66
CA GLN A 468 9.52 13.01 -6.05
C GLN A 468 8.48 13.92 -6.70
N GLU A 469 8.90 15.10 -7.15
CA GLU A 469 7.97 16.07 -7.75
C GLU A 469 7.70 15.83 -9.24
N ASN A 470 8.61 15.20 -10.00
CA ASN A 470 8.55 15.21 -11.47
C ASN A 470 8.86 13.88 -12.18
N VAL A 471 9.49 12.90 -11.52
CA VAL A 471 9.94 11.65 -12.16
C VAL A 471 9.31 10.40 -11.56
N GLU A 472 8.94 10.42 -10.28
CA GLU A 472 8.40 9.23 -9.59
C GLU A 472 7.16 8.64 -10.29
N ASP A 473 6.23 9.50 -10.72
CA ASP A 473 5.01 9.09 -11.44
C ASP A 473 5.29 8.67 -12.90
N LEU A 474 6.50 8.89 -13.41
CA LEU A 474 6.92 8.51 -14.76
C LEU A 474 7.59 7.14 -14.81
N VAL A 475 7.82 6.49 -13.66
CA VAL A 475 8.43 5.15 -13.60
C VAL A 475 7.57 4.15 -14.36
N ILE A 476 8.17 3.48 -15.34
CA ILE A 476 7.48 2.54 -16.22
C ILE A 476 7.28 1.23 -15.45
N SER A 477 6.02 0.89 -15.19
CA SER A 477 5.64 -0.24 -14.32
C SER A 477 6.21 -1.58 -14.81
N GLU A 478 6.10 -1.86 -16.11
CA GLU A 478 6.58 -3.10 -16.72
C GLU A 478 8.11 -3.27 -16.59
N MET A 479 8.84 -2.15 -16.62
CA MET A 479 10.30 -2.15 -16.48
C MET A 479 10.72 -2.27 -15.02
N ALA A 480 9.96 -1.64 -14.11
CA ALA A 480 10.15 -1.81 -12.67
C ALA A 480 9.92 -3.27 -12.24
N GLU A 481 8.86 -3.90 -12.74
CA GLU A 481 8.57 -5.32 -12.54
C GLU A 481 9.71 -6.20 -13.08
N LEU A 482 10.21 -5.93 -14.30
CA LEU A 482 11.34 -6.67 -14.85
C LEU A 482 12.61 -6.55 -14.00
N VAL A 483 12.91 -5.35 -13.49
CA VAL A 483 14.05 -5.14 -12.58
C VAL A 483 13.88 -5.96 -11.30
N GLN A 484 12.70 -5.94 -10.69
CA GLN A 484 12.39 -6.72 -9.49
C GLN A 484 12.51 -8.24 -9.76
N ASP A 485 11.93 -8.73 -10.85
CA ASP A 485 11.98 -10.14 -11.27
C ASP A 485 13.41 -10.66 -11.41
N LEU A 486 14.26 -9.87 -12.08
CA LEU A 486 15.66 -10.23 -12.29
C LEU A 486 16.40 -10.30 -10.94
N ARG A 487 16.23 -9.30 -10.08
CA ARG A 487 16.86 -9.27 -8.76
C ARG A 487 16.41 -10.42 -7.86
N ALA A 488 15.12 -10.72 -7.82
CA ALA A 488 14.56 -11.84 -7.07
C ALA A 488 15.15 -13.20 -7.50
N ARG A 489 15.60 -13.30 -8.75
CA ARG A 489 16.28 -14.48 -9.32
C ARG A 489 17.80 -14.42 -9.20
N GLY A 490 18.31 -13.49 -8.41
CA GLY A 490 19.74 -13.33 -8.14
C GLY A 490 20.53 -12.71 -9.29
N TRP A 491 19.89 -12.02 -10.24
CA TRP A 491 20.62 -11.26 -11.27
C TRP A 491 21.25 -10.01 -10.64
N ARG A 492 22.45 -9.67 -11.11
CA ARG A 492 23.01 -8.33 -10.88
C ARG A 492 22.36 -7.38 -11.89
N VAL A 493 21.62 -6.39 -11.42
CA VAL A 493 20.98 -5.37 -12.27
C VAL A 493 21.74 -4.06 -12.11
N ILE A 494 22.06 -3.42 -13.23
CA ILE A 494 22.85 -2.18 -13.29
C ILE A 494 22.18 -1.19 -14.22
N ILE A 495 22.11 0.07 -13.80
CA ILE A 495 21.71 1.21 -14.63
C ILE A 495 22.96 1.77 -15.31
N VAL A 496 22.91 2.04 -16.61
CA VAL A 496 23.99 2.62 -17.40
C VAL A 496 23.44 3.79 -18.21
N THR A 497 23.72 5.00 -17.74
CA THR A 497 23.03 6.22 -18.19
C THR A 497 24.01 7.33 -18.53
N ALA A 498 23.66 8.15 -19.52
CA ALA A 498 24.40 9.38 -19.83
C ALA A 498 24.12 10.51 -18.82
N SER A 499 23.14 10.35 -17.94
CA SER A 499 22.78 11.34 -16.92
C SER A 499 23.74 11.28 -15.71
N PRO A 500 23.89 12.40 -14.97
CA PRO A 500 24.66 12.41 -13.72
C PRO A 500 24.13 11.41 -12.70
N THR A 501 25.02 10.67 -12.02
CA THR A 501 24.62 9.59 -11.08
C THR A 501 23.65 10.10 -10.01
N TRP A 502 23.89 11.28 -9.42
CA TRP A 502 23.03 11.83 -8.36
C TRP A 502 21.59 12.11 -8.80
N ILE A 503 21.37 12.45 -10.07
CA ILE A 503 20.02 12.69 -10.62
C ILE A 503 19.24 11.36 -10.73
N VAL A 504 19.95 10.27 -11.03
CA VAL A 504 19.40 8.95 -11.33
C VAL A 504 19.23 8.10 -10.06
N GLU A 505 20.06 8.33 -9.04
CA GLU A 505 20.07 7.60 -7.77
C GLU A 505 18.70 7.51 -7.05
N PRO A 506 17.87 8.57 -6.98
CA PRO A 506 16.53 8.47 -6.42
C PRO A 506 15.64 7.44 -7.15
N GLY A 507 15.65 7.47 -8.49
CA GLY A 507 14.95 6.48 -9.31
C GLY A 507 15.50 5.07 -9.16
N ALA A 508 16.83 4.93 -9.06
CA ALA A 508 17.47 3.65 -8.75
C ALA A 508 16.97 3.09 -7.40
N ARG A 509 16.91 3.92 -6.35
CA ARG A 509 16.38 3.54 -5.03
C ARG A 509 14.91 3.13 -5.10
N ARG A 510 14.09 3.83 -5.89
CA ARG A 510 12.68 3.47 -6.11
C ARG A 510 12.51 2.07 -6.72
N LEU A 511 13.51 1.58 -7.46
CA LEU A 511 13.60 0.24 -8.03
C LEU A 511 14.33 -0.77 -7.11
N GLY A 512 14.68 -0.34 -5.89
CA GLY A 512 15.40 -1.13 -4.89
C GLY A 512 16.90 -1.28 -5.17
N LEU A 513 17.48 -0.49 -6.08
CA LEU A 513 18.90 -0.51 -6.43
C LEU A 513 19.69 0.49 -5.57
N GLY A 514 20.95 0.15 -5.28
CA GLY A 514 21.88 1.02 -4.54
C GLY A 514 22.68 1.95 -5.45
N PRO A 515 23.38 2.97 -4.91
CA PRO A 515 24.27 3.83 -5.70
C PRO A 515 25.35 3.05 -6.46
N GLU A 516 25.81 1.90 -5.94
CA GLU A 516 26.76 1.00 -6.59
C GLU A 516 26.20 0.25 -7.81
N ASP A 517 24.89 0.35 -8.04
CA ASP A 517 24.20 -0.22 -9.19
C ASP A 517 24.03 0.79 -10.33
N VAL A 518 24.54 2.02 -10.18
CA VAL A 518 24.40 3.09 -11.19
C VAL A 518 25.76 3.44 -11.79
N LEU A 519 25.89 3.24 -13.11
CA LEU A 519 27.01 3.70 -13.93
C LEU A 519 26.57 4.93 -14.72
N GLY A 520 26.57 6.08 -14.03
CA GLY A 520 26.24 7.40 -14.58
C GLY A 520 27.47 8.29 -14.79
N ILE A 521 27.26 9.52 -15.24
CA ILE A 521 28.33 10.52 -15.27
C ILE A 521 28.65 10.97 -13.83
N GLU A 522 29.90 10.78 -13.42
CA GLU A 522 30.40 11.20 -12.12
C GLU A 522 31.40 12.35 -12.23
N VAL A 523 31.49 13.13 -11.15
CA VAL A 523 32.58 14.08 -10.90
C VAL A 523 33.39 13.67 -9.68
N GLU A 524 34.64 14.13 -9.59
CA GLU A 524 35.45 13.94 -8.39
C GLU A 524 34.84 14.69 -7.20
N VAL A 525 34.89 14.07 -6.02
CA VAL A 525 34.47 14.67 -4.75
C VAL A 525 35.69 14.99 -3.92
N SER A 526 35.82 16.24 -3.49
CA SER A 526 36.90 16.71 -2.62
C SER A 526 36.32 17.39 -1.39
N GLN A 527 36.75 16.95 -0.20
CA GLN A 527 36.27 17.47 1.09
C GLN A 527 34.73 17.45 1.23
N GLY A 528 34.08 16.42 0.69
CA GLY A 528 32.62 16.26 0.72
C GLY A 528 31.85 17.15 -0.26
N LYS A 529 32.55 17.84 -1.16
CA LYS A 529 31.96 18.68 -2.20
C LYS A 529 32.23 18.12 -3.59
N ALA A 530 31.25 18.23 -4.48
CA ALA A 530 31.44 17.94 -5.89
C ALA A 530 32.41 18.95 -6.51
N THR A 531 33.17 18.50 -7.51
CA THR A 531 34.08 19.35 -8.30
C THR A 531 33.65 19.36 -9.76
N SER A 532 34.25 20.20 -10.59
CA SER A 532 34.05 20.17 -12.04
C SER A 532 34.86 19.10 -12.78
N ALA A 533 35.69 18.31 -12.09
CA ALA A 533 36.51 17.27 -12.71
C ALA A 533 35.69 15.99 -12.98
N LEU A 534 35.45 15.68 -14.25
CA LEU A 534 34.71 14.48 -14.66
C LEU A 534 35.54 13.20 -14.46
N ARG A 535 34.88 12.12 -14.02
CA ARG A 535 35.47 10.78 -14.01
C ARG A 535 35.19 10.07 -15.32
N HIS A 536 36.19 9.33 -15.80
CA HIS A 536 36.12 8.56 -17.04
C HIS A 536 36.05 7.05 -16.77
N PRO A 537 35.41 6.27 -17.66
CA PRO A 537 34.76 6.69 -18.91
C PRO A 537 33.42 7.40 -18.67
N LEU A 538 33.03 8.28 -19.61
CA LEU A 538 31.71 8.90 -19.60
C LEU A 538 30.72 7.93 -20.28
N PRO A 539 29.65 7.45 -19.60
CA PRO A 539 28.67 6.49 -20.12
C PRO A 539 27.73 7.08 -21.19
N VAL A 540 28.31 7.65 -22.25
CA VAL A 540 27.61 8.22 -23.40
C VAL A 540 27.97 7.38 -24.62
N GLN A 541 26.96 6.84 -25.30
CA GLN A 541 27.13 5.98 -26.49
C GLN A 541 28.08 4.81 -26.24
N GLU A 542 29.17 4.66 -26.99
CA GLU A 542 30.17 3.60 -26.78
C GLU A 542 30.79 3.64 -25.38
N GLY A 543 30.77 4.81 -24.72
CA GLY A 543 31.22 4.96 -23.34
C GLY A 543 30.39 4.16 -22.34
N LYS A 544 29.13 3.80 -22.65
CA LYS A 544 28.33 2.86 -21.85
C LYS A 544 28.97 1.48 -21.80
N VAL A 545 29.56 1.03 -22.91
CA VAL A 545 30.29 -0.24 -22.99
C VAL A 545 31.62 -0.16 -22.25
N GLU A 546 32.35 0.96 -22.37
CA GLU A 546 33.58 1.19 -21.61
C GLU A 546 33.32 1.17 -20.09
N ALA A 547 32.25 1.82 -19.63
CA ALA A 547 31.85 1.83 -18.22
C ALA A 547 31.51 0.40 -17.72
N LEU A 548 30.73 -0.35 -18.47
CA LEU A 548 30.43 -1.77 -18.17
C LEU A 548 31.70 -2.63 -18.14
N GLN A 549 32.62 -2.44 -19.09
CA GLN A 549 33.88 -3.17 -19.15
C GLN A 549 34.76 -2.90 -17.94
N MET A 550 34.83 -1.63 -17.52
CA MET A 550 35.60 -1.22 -16.35
C MET A 550 34.99 -1.75 -15.05
N ALA A 551 33.67 -1.65 -14.88
CA ALA A 551 32.98 -2.07 -13.67
C ALA A 551 32.93 -3.60 -13.50
N PHE A 552 32.80 -4.35 -14.59
CA PHE A 552 32.58 -5.81 -14.56
C PHE A 552 33.70 -6.63 -15.19
N ASN A 553 34.91 -6.06 -15.30
CA ASN A 553 36.09 -6.74 -15.88
C ASN A 553 35.79 -7.40 -17.24
N SER A 554 35.14 -6.64 -18.13
CA SER A 554 34.69 -7.10 -19.47
C SER A 554 33.65 -8.22 -19.48
N THR A 555 33.02 -8.55 -18.34
CA THR A 555 31.85 -9.42 -18.31
C THR A 555 30.71 -8.75 -19.07
N ARG A 556 30.20 -9.42 -20.10
CA ARG A 556 29.11 -8.89 -20.93
C ARG A 556 27.76 -9.09 -20.24
N PRO A 557 26.86 -8.09 -20.26
CA PRO A 557 25.53 -8.26 -19.74
C PRO A 557 24.79 -9.34 -20.53
N THR A 558 24.05 -10.19 -19.82
CA THR A 558 23.20 -11.22 -20.41
C THR A 558 21.93 -10.60 -20.98
N LEU A 559 21.41 -9.55 -20.34
CA LEU A 559 20.33 -8.71 -20.83
C LEU A 559 20.80 -7.26 -20.96
N ALA A 560 20.51 -6.59 -22.07
CA ALA A 560 20.57 -5.12 -22.14
C ALA A 560 19.22 -4.55 -22.55
N VAL A 561 18.81 -3.44 -21.95
CA VAL A 561 17.55 -2.74 -22.24
C VAL A 561 17.83 -1.26 -22.50
N GLY A 562 17.18 -0.69 -23.51
CA GLY A 562 17.28 0.74 -23.87
C GLY A 562 16.16 1.17 -24.80
N ASN A 563 16.06 2.47 -25.08
CA ASN A 563 14.98 3.05 -25.89
C ASN A 563 15.49 3.93 -27.05
N SER A 564 16.80 4.18 -27.13
CA SER A 564 17.39 5.15 -28.06
C SER A 564 18.55 4.55 -28.87
N LEU A 565 18.92 5.24 -29.97
CA LEU A 565 20.14 4.91 -30.72
C LEU A 565 21.42 5.07 -29.88
N ASP A 566 21.40 5.92 -28.85
CA ASP A 566 22.56 6.10 -27.98
C ASP A 566 22.81 4.86 -27.09
N ASP A 567 21.82 3.98 -26.94
CA ASP A 567 21.95 2.69 -26.26
C ASP A 567 22.46 1.59 -27.18
N GLY A 568 22.51 1.83 -28.49
CA GLY A 568 22.79 0.81 -29.51
C GLY A 568 24.10 0.04 -29.26
N ALA A 569 25.14 0.73 -28.78
CA ALA A 569 26.41 0.08 -28.42
C ALA A 569 26.25 -0.88 -27.22
N MET A 570 25.52 -0.49 -26.19
CA MET A 570 25.23 -1.34 -25.01
C MET A 570 24.33 -2.52 -25.38
N LEU A 571 23.27 -2.26 -26.16
CA LEU A 571 22.36 -3.28 -26.69
C LEU A 571 23.12 -4.32 -27.52
N GLY A 572 23.98 -3.89 -28.44
CA GLY A 572 24.85 -4.79 -29.22
C GLY A 572 25.92 -5.49 -28.40
N TYR A 573 26.30 -4.93 -27.25
CA TYR A 573 27.26 -5.53 -26.33
C TYR A 573 26.65 -6.64 -25.47
N ALA A 574 25.33 -6.74 -25.34
CA ALA A 574 24.69 -7.86 -24.64
C ALA A 574 25.06 -9.21 -25.28
N ARG A 575 25.30 -10.23 -24.44
CA ARG A 575 25.64 -11.59 -24.91
C ARG A 575 24.43 -12.49 -25.10
N GLY A 576 23.31 -12.19 -24.43
CA GLY A 576 22.11 -13.03 -24.41
C GLY A 576 20.99 -12.40 -25.21
N PHE A 577 20.32 -11.41 -24.63
CA PHE A 577 19.18 -10.73 -25.25
C PHE A 577 19.34 -9.21 -25.10
N ALA A 578 18.94 -8.50 -26.16
CA ALA A 578 18.82 -7.06 -26.15
C ALA A 578 17.35 -6.72 -26.38
N LEU A 579 16.83 -5.80 -25.58
CA LEU A 579 15.45 -5.38 -25.60
C LEU A 579 15.38 -3.88 -25.85
N VAL A 580 14.66 -3.49 -26.89
CA VAL A 580 14.30 -2.11 -27.15
C VAL A 580 12.92 -1.86 -26.57
N SER A 581 12.86 -1.06 -25.51
CA SER A 581 11.62 -0.60 -24.88
C SER A 581 11.21 0.74 -25.47
N ASN A 582 9.95 0.87 -25.89
CA ASN A 582 9.36 2.10 -26.43
C ASN A 582 10.30 2.91 -27.34
N PRO A 583 10.71 2.34 -28.50
CA PRO A 583 11.74 2.93 -29.36
C PRO A 583 11.43 4.37 -29.75
N ASN A 584 12.38 5.28 -29.49
CA ASN A 584 12.20 6.71 -29.75
C ASN A 584 12.40 7.13 -31.23
N SER A 585 12.80 6.21 -32.09
CA SER A 585 13.11 6.48 -33.50
C SER A 585 12.88 5.25 -34.39
N ALA A 586 12.49 5.50 -35.65
CA ALA A 586 12.31 4.45 -36.65
C ALA A 586 13.63 3.77 -37.03
N GLU A 587 14.74 4.51 -36.94
CA GLU A 587 16.10 4.03 -37.15
C GLU A 587 16.50 2.98 -36.09
N LEU A 588 16.18 3.21 -34.81
CA LEU A 588 16.41 2.21 -33.76
C LEU A 588 15.54 0.98 -33.98
N GLU A 589 14.27 1.16 -34.36
CA GLU A 589 13.40 0.02 -34.69
C GLU A 589 13.99 -0.83 -35.83
N SER A 590 14.51 -0.18 -36.88
CA SER A 590 15.16 -0.88 -38.00
C SER A 590 16.40 -1.62 -37.52
N LEU A 591 17.26 -0.98 -36.72
CA LEU A 591 18.46 -1.60 -36.16
C LEU A 591 18.11 -2.81 -35.28
N ALA A 592 17.08 -2.70 -34.45
CA ALA A 592 16.60 -3.77 -33.59
C ALA A 592 16.12 -4.98 -34.41
N ARG A 593 15.34 -4.74 -35.48
CA ARG A 593 14.89 -5.81 -36.40
C ARG A 593 16.06 -6.49 -37.11
N ASP A 594 17.00 -5.70 -37.64
CA ASP A 594 18.17 -6.21 -38.37
C ASP A 594 19.12 -7.00 -37.46
N SER A 595 19.18 -6.63 -36.17
CA SER A 595 20.04 -7.26 -35.16
C SER A 595 19.36 -8.39 -34.39
N GLY A 596 18.06 -8.64 -34.64
CA GLY A 596 17.27 -9.66 -33.94
C GLY A 596 16.97 -9.33 -32.47
N TRP A 597 16.95 -8.05 -32.10
CA TRP A 597 16.61 -7.58 -30.76
C TRP A 597 15.10 -7.62 -30.52
N GLY A 598 14.70 -7.77 -29.26
CA GLY A 598 13.31 -7.63 -28.85
C GLY A 598 12.84 -6.19 -29.02
N ILE A 599 11.59 -5.99 -29.41
CA ILE A 599 10.95 -4.67 -29.42
C ILE A 599 9.68 -4.78 -28.58
N HIS A 600 9.55 -3.93 -27.57
CA HIS A 600 8.36 -3.81 -26.75
C HIS A 600 7.85 -2.38 -26.82
N ARG A 601 6.53 -2.20 -26.97
CA ARG A 601 5.87 -0.90 -26.96
C ARG A 601 4.93 -0.86 -25.77
N LEU A 602 4.98 0.23 -25.02
CA LEU A 602 4.09 0.47 -23.90
C LEU A 602 2.68 0.75 -24.44
N GLU A 603 1.66 0.17 -23.82
CA GLU A 603 0.28 0.52 -24.15
C GLU A 603 0.00 1.92 -23.59
N VAL A 604 -0.11 2.89 -24.49
CA VAL A 604 -0.63 4.21 -24.11
C VAL A 604 -2.11 4.00 -23.82
N GLU A 605 -2.53 4.09 -22.57
CA GLU A 605 -3.94 4.33 -22.25
C GLU A 605 -4.33 5.62 -22.97
N SER A 606 -4.99 5.49 -24.11
CA SER A 606 -5.54 6.64 -24.81
C SER A 606 -6.65 7.19 -23.93
N ALA A 607 -6.32 8.17 -23.11
CA ALA A 607 -7.29 9.12 -22.58
C ALA A 607 -7.88 9.90 -23.76
N THR A 608 -8.81 9.28 -24.49
CA THR A 608 -9.76 10.01 -25.33
C THR A 608 -10.67 10.79 -24.39
N LEU A 609 -10.18 11.96 -23.98
CA LEU A 609 -11.01 13.11 -23.68
C LEU A 609 -11.80 13.44 -24.95
N GLU A 610 -12.93 12.79 -25.15
CA GLU A 610 -13.99 13.35 -25.99
C GLU A 610 -14.55 14.58 -25.27
N VAL A 611 -13.95 15.72 -25.56
CA VAL A 611 -14.56 17.03 -25.33
C VAL A 611 -15.57 17.24 -26.46
N ALA A 612 -16.85 17.33 -26.06
CA ALA A 612 -18.04 17.90 -26.72
C ALA A 612 -18.03 18.13 -28.25
#